data_AF-A0A445HNY4-F1
#
_entry.id   AF-A0A445HNY4-F1
#
_cell.length_a   1.000
_cell.length_b   1.000
_cell.length_c   1.000
_cell.angle_alpha   90.00
_cell.angle_beta   90.00
_cell.angle_gamma   90.00
#
_symmetry.space_group_name_H-M   'P 1'
#
loop_
_entity.id
_entity.type
_entity.pdbx_description
1 polymer ?
#
loop_
_entity_poly.entity_id
_entity_poly.type
_entity_poly.pdbx_seq_one_letter_code
_entity_poly.pdbx_strand_id
1 'polypeptide(L)' 'MMNIILKISQLAGRVEEKRRWSEGIHQTVEAKEGLKIQADSIVVAHITY' A
#
# COMPACT_ATOMS: atom_id res chain seq x y z
N MET A 1 19.42 -1.76 -7.36
CA MET A 1 18.77 -0.98 -6.29
C MET A 1 17.28 -1.30 -6.37
N MET A 2 16.62 -1.66 -5.27
CA MET A 2 15.19 -2.02 -5.29
C MET A 2 14.36 -0.73 -5.17
N ASN A 3 13.47 -0.47 -6.12
CA ASN A 3 12.56 0.69 -6.08
C ASN A 3 11.24 0.29 -5.38
N ILE A 4 10.70 1.16 -4.54
CA ILE A 4 9.47 0.94 -3.76
C ILE A 4 8.55 2.17 -3.83
N ILE A 5 7.23 1.96 -3.70
CA ILE A 5 6.25 3.05 -3.68
C ILE A 5 5.86 3.37 -2.26
N LEU A 6 5.86 4.65 -1.91
CA LEU A 6 5.52 5.15 -0.58
C LEU A 6 4.32 6.07 -0.66
N LYS A 7 3.41 5.92 0.31
CA LYS A 7 2.28 6.83 0.48
C LYS A 7 2.74 8.09 1.19
N ILE A 8 2.22 9.24 0.76
CA ILE A 8 2.44 10.53 1.44
C ILE A 8 1.11 11.00 2.03
N SER A 9 1.15 11.46 3.28
CA SER A 9 0.02 12.07 3.96
C SER A 9 -0.32 13.42 3.32
N GLN A 10 -1.58 13.59 2.90
CA GLN A 10 -2.05 14.84 2.30
C GLN A 10 -2.09 16.01 3.31
N LEU A 11 -2.28 15.72 4.60
CA LEU A 11 -2.40 16.74 5.65
C LEU A 11 -1.03 17.16 6.18
N ALA A 12 -0.11 16.20 6.37
CA ALA A 12 1.18 16.46 7.00
C ALA A 12 2.35 16.56 5.99
N GLY A 13 2.15 16.15 4.73
CA GLY A 13 3.20 16.08 3.72
C GLY A 13 4.30 15.06 4.04
N ARG A 14 4.09 14.19 5.04
CA ARG A 14 5.08 13.20 5.48
C ARG A 14 4.86 11.85 4.82
N VAL A 15 5.96 11.13 4.62
CA VAL A 15 5.96 9.76 4.13
C VAL A 15 5.37 8.83 5.20
N GLU A 16 4.43 8.00 4.79
CA GLU A 16 3.86 6.94 5.62
C GLU A 16 4.39 5.57 5.15
N GLU A 17 5.64 5.25 5.51
CA GLU A 17 6.35 4.06 5.01
C GLU A 17 5.65 2.72 5.29
N LYS A 18 4.81 2.67 6.33
CA LYS A 18 4.07 1.47 6.74
C LYS A 18 2.62 1.46 6.25
N ARG A 19 2.20 2.44 5.45
CA ARG A 19 0.83 2.52 4.95
C ARG A 19 0.78 2.30 3.45
N ARG A 20 -0.10 1.39 3.04
CA ARG A 20 -0.49 1.17 1.64
C ARG A 20 -1.83 1.84 1.34
N TRP A 21 -2.14 2.01 0.06
CA TRP A 21 -3.50 2.33 -0.37
C TRP A 21 -4.33 1.04 -0.42
N SER A 22 -5.57 1.11 0.09
CA SER A 22 -6.51 0.00 0.12
C SER A 22 -7.09 -0.33 -1.26
N GLU A 23 -7.96 -1.34 -1.35
CA GLU A 23 -8.74 -1.68 -2.55
C GLU A 23 -7.91 -2.00 -3.80
N GLY A 24 -6.71 -2.57 -3.63
CA GLY A 24 -5.85 -2.92 -4.77
C GLY A 24 -5.13 -1.73 -5.40
N ILE A 25 -5.31 -0.50 -4.88
CA ILE A 25 -4.73 0.71 -5.48
C ILE A 25 -3.21 0.65 -5.43
N HIS A 26 -2.63 0.18 -4.32
CA HIS A 26 -1.18 0.11 -4.19
C HIS A 26 -0.55 -0.80 -5.26
N GLN A 27 -1.16 -1.95 -5.50
CA GLN A 27 -0.74 -2.92 -6.51
C GLN A 27 -0.89 -2.34 -7.93
N THR A 28 -1.95 -1.57 -8.17
CA THR A 28 -2.17 -0.90 -9.47
C THR A 28 -1.07 0.11 -9.75
N VAL A 29 -0.66 0.90 -8.74
CA VAL A 29 0.43 1.87 -8.88
C VAL A 29 1.78 1.16 -9.04
N GLU A 30 2.04 0.09 -8.26
CA GLU A 30 3.25 -0.74 -8.42
C GLU A 30 3.34 -1.31 -9.84
N ALA A 31 2.24 -1.85 -10.38
CA ALA A 31 2.17 -2.37 -11.74
C ALA A 31 2.41 -1.29 -12.80
N LYS A 32 1.83 -0.10 -12.61
CA LYS A 32 2.00 1.04 -13.52
C LYS A 32 3.46 1.50 -13.61
N GLU A 33 4.17 1.49 -12.48
CA GLU A 33 5.60 1.85 -12.42
C GLU A 33 6.54 0.67 -12.77
N GLY A 34 5.99 -0.47 -13.18
CA GLY A 34 6.77 -1.66 -13.55
C GLY A 34 7.50 -2.31 -12.38
N LEU A 35 7.05 -2.07 -11.14
CA LEU A 35 7.64 -2.62 -9.93
C LEU A 35 7.05 -3.99 -9.60
N LYS A 36 7.79 -4.76 -8.80
CA LYS A 36 7.30 -6.05 -8.30
C LYS A 36 6.10 -5.81 -7.38
N ILE A 37 4.94 -6.32 -7.80
CA ILE A 37 3.70 -6.22 -7.03
C ILE A 37 3.84 -6.97 -5.71
N GLN A 38 3.52 -6.29 -4.62
CA GLN A 38 3.52 -6.88 -3.28
C GLN A 38 2.11 -7.38 -2.93
N ALA A 39 2.01 -8.64 -2.50
CA ALA A 39 0.77 -9.19 -2.01
C ALA A 39 0.35 -8.51 -0.70
N ASP A 40 -0.95 -8.26 -0.55
CA ASP A 40 -1.56 -7.74 0.67
C ASP A 40 -2.57 -8.73 1.20
N SER A 41 -2.62 -8.89 2.53
CA SER A 41 -3.56 -9.80 3.19
C SER A 41 -4.80 -9.03 3.62
N ILE A 42 -5.99 -9.50 3.25
CA ILE A 42 -7.26 -8.87 3.62
C ILE A 42 -7.91 -9.71 4.71
N VAL A 43 -8.28 -9.06 5.83
CA VAL A 43 -9.08 -9.68 6.88
C VAL A 43 -10.55 -9.59 6.48
N VAL A 44 -11.17 -10.74 6.20
CA VAL A 44 -12.56 -10.81 5.70
C VAL A 44 -13.61 -10.87 6.81
N ALA A 45 -13.24 -11.29 8.02
CA ALA A 45 -14.12 -11.34 9.18
C ALA A 45 -13.30 -11.18 10.46
N HIS A 46 -13.87 -10.48 11.44
CA HIS A 46 -13.34 -10.34 12.78
C HIS A 46 -14.49 -10.50 13.78
N ILE A 47 -14.34 -11.39 14.78
CA ILE A 47 -15.34 -11.67 15.79
C ILE A 47 -14.72 -11.39 17.17
N THR A 48 -15.48 -10.72 18.04
CA THR A 48 -15.12 -10.45 19.45
C THR A 48 -15.87 -11.39 20.39
N TYR A 49 -15.27 -11.74 21.53
CA TYR A 49 -15.88 -12.56 22.59
C TYR A 49 -16.92 -11.78 23.40
#